data_AF-A0A537Q6A0-F1
#
_entry.id   AF-A0A537Q6A0-F1
#
_cell.length_a   1.000
_cell.length_b   1.000
_cell.length_c   1.000
_cell.angle_alpha   90.00
_cell.angle_beta   90.00
_cell.angle_gamma   90.00
#
_symmetry.space_group_name_H-M   'P 1'
#
loop_
_entity.id
_entity.type
_entity.pdbx_description
1 polymer ?
#
loop_
_entity_poly.entity_id
_entity_poly.type
_entity_poly.pdbx_seq_one_letter_code
_entity_poly.pdbx_strand_id
1 'polypeptide(L)' 'MNKRLDEAIARVKALPEDRQREVAELLFEFIANEHPDAYLTPEQIAEIERRMSDDEPYASDEEVRAVFDRLTK' A
#
# COMPACT_ATOMS: atom_id res chain seq x y z
N MET A 1 -6.28 -19.74 16.78
CA MET A 1 -5.43 -19.16 15.72
C MET A 1 -5.79 -19.87 14.41
N ASN A 2 -5.78 -19.19 13.25
CA ASN A 2 -6.04 -19.89 11.99
C ASN A 2 -4.76 -20.62 11.53
N LYS A 3 -4.92 -21.68 10.74
CA LYS A 3 -3.81 -22.55 10.31
C LYS A 3 -2.66 -21.77 9.64
N ARG A 4 -2.97 -20.72 8.87
CA ARG A 4 -1.95 -19.91 8.20
C ARG A 4 -1.16 -19.04 9.18
N LEU A 5 -1.82 -18.48 10.19
CA LEU A 5 -1.17 -17.68 11.22
C LEU A 5 -0.28 -18.56 12.11
N ASP A 6 -0.71 -19.78 12.43
CA ASP A 6 0.12 -20.77 13.13
C ASP A 6 1.40 -21.10 12.34
N GLU A 7 1.26 -21.38 11.04
CA GLU A 7 2.40 -21.64 10.15
C GLU A 7 3.34 -20.45 10.03
N ALA A 8 2.80 -19.22 9.94
CA ALA A 8 3.61 -18.01 9.88
C ALA A 8 4.43 -17.82 11.16
N ILE A 9 3.82 -17.96 12.33
CA ILE A 9 4.51 -17.84 13.63
C ILE A 9 5.59 -18.91 13.78
N ALA A 10 5.30 -20.15 13.38
CA ALA A 10 6.29 -21.23 13.42
C ALA A 10 7.52 -20.92 12.56
N ARG A 11 7.31 -20.35 11.36
CA ARG A 11 8.41 -19.94 10.47
C ARG A 11 9.21 -18.78 11.04
N VAL A 12 8.55 -17.76 11.60
CA VAL A 12 9.23 -16.62 12.23
C VAL A 12 10.10 -17.09 13.40
N LYS A 13 9.58 -17.95 14.27
CA LYS A 13 10.33 -18.52 15.41
C LYS A 13 11.59 -19.31 15.01
N ALA A 14 11.64 -19.83 13.78
CA ALA A 14 12.80 -20.55 13.28
C ALA A 14 13.90 -19.64 12.71
N LEU A 15 13.66 -18.33 12.59
CA LEU A 15 14.64 -17.37 12.10
C LEU A 15 15.65 -16.98 13.19
N PRO A 16 16.81 -16.41 12.83
CA PRO A 16 17.70 -15.71 13.75
C PRO A 16 16.99 -14.55 14.50
N GLU A 17 17.45 -14.22 15.70
CA GLU A 17 16.77 -13.25 16.59
C GLU A 17 16.63 -11.84 15.98
N ASP A 18 17.64 -11.38 15.24
CA ASP A 18 17.61 -10.11 14.50
C ASP A 18 16.48 -10.10 13.46
N ARG A 19 16.30 -11.21 12.74
CA ARG A 19 15.21 -11.35 11.77
C ARG A 19 13.85 -11.54 12.42
N GLN A 20 13.79 -12.20 13.58
CA GLN A 20 12.55 -12.26 14.37
C GLN A 20 12.09 -10.87 14.79
N ARG A 21 13.03 -10.01 15.20
CA ARG A 21 12.77 -8.63 15.62
C ARG A 21 12.26 -7.77 14.47
N GLU A 22 12.91 -7.84 13.32
CA GLU A 22 12.50 -7.13 12.10
C GLU A 22 11.06 -7.52 11.69
N VAL A 23 10.74 -8.82 11.69
CA VAL A 23 9.38 -9.28 11.37
C VAL A 23 8.36 -8.83 12.42
N ALA A 24 8.74 -8.83 13.72
CA ALA A 24 7.87 -8.35 14.78
C ALA A 24 7.55 -6.85 14.63
N GLU A 25 8.54 -6.03 14.26
CA GLU A 25 8.35 -4.60 14.00
C GLU A 25 7.36 -4.37 12.85
N LEU A 26 7.51 -5.09 11.73
CA LEU A 26 6.58 -5.02 10.60
C LEU A 26 5.15 -5.43 10.98
N LEU A 27 4.99 -6.47 11.81
CA LEU A 27 3.68 -6.89 12.29
C LEU A 27 3.05 -5.87 13.23
N PHE A 28 3.85 -5.22 14.09
CA PHE A 28 3.37 -4.14 14.94
C PHE A 28 2.92 -2.92 14.12
N GLU A 29 3.68 -2.55 13.10
CA GLU A 29 3.27 -1.49 12.17
C GLU A 29 1.97 -1.84 11.45
N PHE A 30 1.82 -3.06 10.96
CA PHE A 30 0.58 -3.51 10.31
C PHE A 30 -0.63 -3.38 11.25
N ILE A 31 -0.49 -3.80 12.51
CA ILE A 31 -1.56 -3.70 13.53
C ILE A 31 -1.84 -2.24 13.90
N ALA A 32 -0.80 -1.42 14.06
CA ALA A 32 -0.94 -0.01 14.41
C ALA A 32 -1.60 0.80 13.28
N ASN A 33 -1.37 0.40 12.03
CA ASN A 33 -1.96 0.99 10.83
C ASN A 33 -3.23 0.27 10.38
N GLU A 34 -3.92 -0.46 11.27
CA GLU A 34 -5.24 -1.04 10.99
C GLU A 34 -6.29 0.09 10.93
N HIS A 35 -6.15 0.94 9.91
CA HIS A 35 -7.15 1.89 9.48
C HIS A 35 -8.17 1.10 8.65
N PRO A 36 -9.41 0.93 9.11
CA PRO A 36 -10.45 0.25 8.34
C PRO A 36 -10.71 0.92 6.97
N ASP A 37 -10.25 2.16 6.79
CA ASP A 37 -10.39 2.96 5.57
C ASP A 37 -9.20 2.83 4.60
N ALA A 38 -8.22 1.95 4.87
CA ALA A 38 -7.05 1.76 4.00
C ALA A 38 -7.35 0.94 2.74
N TYR A 39 -8.56 0.40 2.62
CA TYR A 39 -9.01 -0.35 1.44
C TYR A 39 -9.90 0.53 0.57
N LEU A 40 -9.63 0.52 -0.73
CA LEU A 40 -10.52 1.14 -1.70
C LEU A 40 -11.87 0.42 -1.69
N THR A 41 -12.96 1.17 -1.75
CA THR A 41 -14.28 0.57 -1.94
C THR A 41 -14.37 -0.04 -3.34
N PRO A 42 -15.27 -1.02 -3.57
CA PRO A 42 -15.48 -1.59 -4.89
C PRO A 42 -15.76 -0.53 -5.97
N GLU A 43 -16.47 0.54 -5.62
CA GLU A 43 -16.78 1.65 -6.52
C GLU A 43 -15.53 2.47 -6.87
N GLN A 44 -14.63 2.68 -5.91
CA GLN A 44 -13.36 3.36 -6.14
C GLN A 44 -12.43 2.52 -7.03
N ILE A 45 -12.39 1.20 -6.83
CA ILE A 45 -11.63 0.27 -7.69
C ILE A 45 -12.17 0.33 -9.12
N ALA A 46 -13.50 0.23 -9.28
CA ALA A 46 -14.14 0.29 -10.59
C ALA A 46 -13.87 1.61 -11.32
N GLU A 47 -13.85 2.74 -10.61
CA GLU A 47 -13.51 4.05 -11.21
C GLU A 47 -12.04 4.13 -11.65
N ILE A 48 -11.10 3.56 -10.88
CA ILE A 48 -9.69 3.48 -11.27
C ILE A 48 -9.55 2.63 -12.53
N GLU A 49 -10.15 1.44 -12.56
CA GLU A 49 -10.13 0.54 -13.72
C GLU A 49 -10.70 1.22 -14.97
N ARG A 50 -11.84 1.94 -14.82
CA ARG A 50 -12.43 2.72 -15.91
C ARG A 50 -11.46 3.75 -16.46
N ARG A 51 -10.85 4.58 -15.60
CA ARG A 51 -9.90 5.62 -16.03
C ARG A 51 -8.63 5.06 -16.65
N MET A 52 -8.14 3.92 -16.15
CA MET A 52 -6.96 3.26 -16.72
C MET A 52 -7.24 2.67 -18.11
N SER A 53 -8.51 2.38 -18.43
CA SER A 53 -8.93 1.89 -19.74
C SER A 53 -9.29 2.99 -20.74
N ASP A 54 -9.43 4.24 -20.28
CA ASP A 54 -9.70 5.39 -21.14
C ASP A 54 -8.39 5.91 -21.77
N ASP A 55 -8.37 6.06 -23.09
CA ASP A 55 -7.33 6.79 -23.84
C ASP A 55 -7.56 8.31 -23.77
N GLU A 56 -7.85 8.84 -22.58
CA GLU A 56 -7.94 10.29 -22.40
C GLU A 56 -6.56 10.94 -22.61
N PRO A 57 -6.50 12.16 -23.16
CA PRO A 57 -5.24 12.85 -23.34
C PRO A 57 -4.65 13.20 -21.97
N TYR A 58 -3.64 12.42 -21.56
CA TYR A 58 -2.82 12.76 -20.40
C TYR A 58 -2.03 14.03 -20.68
N ALA A 59 -1.90 14.87 -19.65
CA ALA A 59 -1.04 16.04 -19.71
C ALA A 59 0.41 15.62 -20.00
N SER A 60 1.10 16.38 -20.84
CA SER A 60 2.53 16.25 -21.06
C SER A 60 3.32 16.62 -19.80
N ASP A 61 4.57 16.15 -19.72
CA ASP A 61 5.50 16.51 -18.65
C ASP A 61 5.67 18.03 -18.50
N GLU A 62 5.61 18.78 -19.60
CA GLU A 62 5.71 20.24 -19.60
C GLU A 62 4.49 20.89 -18.95
N GLU A 63 3.29 20.41 -19.27
CA GLU A 63 2.03 20.88 -18.66
C GLU A 63 1.98 20.55 -17.16
N VAL A 64 2.41 19.35 -16.77
CA VAL A 64 2.50 18.95 -15.36
C VAL A 64 3.47 19.87 -14.61
N ARG A 65 4.68 20.10 -15.15
CA ARG A 65 5.68 20.97 -14.52
C ARG A 65 5.16 22.40 -14.35
N ALA A 66 4.48 22.95 -15.35
CA ALA A 66 3.90 24.29 -15.28
C ALA A 66 2.87 24.44 -14.14
N VAL A 67 2.08 23.39 -13.86
CA VAL A 67 1.13 23.39 -12.73
C VAL A 67 1.87 23.40 -11.39
N PHE A 68 2.88 22.55 -11.20
CA PHE A 68 3.64 22.48 -9.95
C PHE A 68 4.44 23.77 -9.68
N ASP A 69 5.01 24.39 -10.71
CA ASP A 69 5.72 25.67 -10.60
C ASP A 69 4.79 26.83 -10.15
N ARG A 70 3.49 26.74 -10.46
CA ARG A 70 2.48 27.71 -10.00
C ARG A 70 2.09 27.50 -8.54
N LEU A 71 2.08 26.25 -8.06
CA LEU A 71 1.65 25.90 -6.70
C LEU A 71 2.76 26.06 -5.66
N THR A 72 4.02 26.09 -6.08
CA THR A 72 5.20 26.12 -5.20
C THR A 72 5.92 27.48 -5.16
N LYS A 73 5.34 28.52 -5.80
CA LYS A 73 5.76 29.93 -5.68
C LYS A 73 4.90 30.68 -4.66
#